data_AF-A0A1M4ZL51-F1
#
_entry.id   AF-A0A1M4ZL51-F1
#
_cell.length_a   1.000
_cell.length_b   1.000
_cell.length_c   1.000
_cell.angle_alpha   90.00
_cell.angle_beta   90.00
_cell.angle_gamma   90.00
#
_symmetry.space_group_name_H-M   'P 1'
#
loop_
_entity.id
_entity.type
_entity.pdbx_description
1 polymer ?
#
loop_
_entity_poly.entity_id
_entity_poly.type
_entity_poly.pdbx_seq_one_letter_code
_entity_poly.pdbx_strand_id
1 'polypeptide(L)'
;MKKMLTAAAALAVAVAVSGCGGDTASPKQEQKQAANAADDLSAAKDGTYSAVSRKDEMGSGRITIVIKDHKIKAAQFDGLNPDGVVKDETYGMSDGEIKNEGKYKKAQLAVKAHKDFADQLVERQKLSEVDAIAGATVSYNQFVEAAQDAIEQSKK
;
A
#
# COMPACT_ATOMS: atom_id res chain seq x y z
N MET A 1 -9.94 -23.85 -56.24
CA MET A 1 -10.35 -24.52 -54.97
C MET A 1 -9.65 -25.86 -54.88
N LYS A 2 -9.30 -26.29 -53.65
CA LYS A 2 -8.38 -27.39 -53.24
C LYS A 2 -6.94 -26.90 -53.04
N LYS A 3 -6.60 -26.40 -51.84
CA LYS A 3 -6.24 -27.11 -50.58
C LYS A 3 -4.84 -27.73 -50.69
N MET A 4 -3.90 -27.70 -49.74
CA MET A 4 -3.67 -27.02 -48.46
C MET A 4 -2.18 -27.27 -48.12
N LEU A 5 -1.62 -26.41 -47.26
CA LEU A 5 -0.32 -26.51 -46.60
C LEU A 5 0.04 -27.89 -46.04
N THR A 6 1.30 -28.31 -46.17
CA THR A 6 2.18 -28.71 -45.03
C THR A 6 3.60 -29.01 -45.52
N ALA A 7 4.61 -28.31 -44.99
CA ALA A 7 6.00 -28.77 -45.00
C ALA A 7 6.66 -28.33 -43.68
N ALA A 8 7.31 -29.29 -43.05
CA ALA A 8 7.80 -29.27 -41.69
C ALA A 8 9.12 -28.51 -41.52
N ALA A 9 9.33 -27.95 -40.33
CA ALA A 9 10.65 -27.80 -39.74
C ALA A 9 10.54 -28.16 -38.25
N ALA A 10 11.02 -29.35 -37.92
CA ALA A 10 11.27 -29.76 -36.55
C ALA A 10 12.51 -29.03 -36.05
N LEU A 11 12.40 -28.33 -34.92
CA LEU A 11 13.55 -28.01 -34.08
C LEU A 11 13.25 -28.57 -32.69
N ALA A 12 13.95 -29.66 -32.36
CA ALA A 12 13.95 -30.24 -31.03
C ALA A 12 14.71 -29.30 -30.09
N VAL A 13 14.07 -28.88 -29.00
CA VAL A 13 14.76 -28.39 -27.80
C VAL A 13 14.20 -29.18 -26.63
N ALA A 14 14.97 -30.18 -26.21
CA ALA A 14 14.80 -30.81 -24.92
C ALA A 14 15.54 -29.94 -23.89
N VAL A 15 14.79 -29.36 -22.95
CA VAL A 15 15.35 -28.92 -21.68
C VAL A 15 14.54 -29.59 -20.58
N ALA A 16 15.13 -30.62 -19.98
CA ALA A 16 14.65 -31.17 -18.74
C ALA A 16 15.13 -30.25 -17.61
N VAL A 17 14.21 -29.50 -17.01
CA VAL A 17 14.34 -29.05 -15.62
C VAL A 17 13.05 -29.39 -14.92
N SER A 18 13.14 -30.44 -14.11
CA SER A 18 12.18 -30.78 -13.07
C SER A 18 12.23 -29.67 -12.01
N GLY A 19 11.24 -28.77 -12.05
CA GLY A 19 11.04 -27.74 -11.03
C GLY A 19 9.57 -27.40 -10.97
N CYS A 20 8.86 -28.07 -10.06
CA CYS A 20 7.43 -27.89 -9.83
C CYS A 20 7.16 -26.50 -9.21
N GLY A 21 6.17 -25.79 -9.75
CA GLY A 21 5.37 -24.87 -8.94
C GLY A 21 5.55 -23.38 -9.22
N GLY A 22 5.01 -22.93 -10.35
CA GLY A 22 4.22 -21.69 -10.49
C GLY A 22 4.77 -20.41 -9.89
N ASP A 23 5.39 -19.59 -10.76
CA ASP A 23 5.50 -18.15 -10.61
C ASP A 23 4.12 -17.52 -10.36
N THR A 24 3.78 -17.32 -9.09
CA THR A 24 2.95 -16.18 -8.70
C THR A 24 3.91 -15.02 -8.54
N ALA A 25 3.92 -14.11 -9.51
CA ALA A 25 4.56 -12.81 -9.38
C ALA A 25 4.11 -12.19 -8.05
N SER A 26 5.02 -12.14 -7.08
CA SER A 26 4.76 -11.50 -5.80
C SER A 26 4.68 -9.99 -6.03
N PRO A 27 3.64 -9.27 -5.56
CA PRO A 27 3.47 -7.82 -5.73
C PRO A 27 4.55 -6.96 -5.05
N LYS A 28 5.56 -7.58 -4.43
CA LYS A 28 6.63 -6.93 -3.66
C LYS A 28 7.59 -6.07 -4.48
N GLN A 29 7.72 -6.31 -5.79
CA GLN A 29 8.68 -5.57 -6.62
C GLN A 29 8.12 -4.25 -7.19
N GLU A 30 6.82 -4.20 -7.48
CA GLU A 30 6.18 -2.99 -8.02
C GLU A 30 6.03 -1.90 -6.96
N GLN A 31 5.63 -2.27 -5.73
CA GLN A 31 5.52 -1.33 -4.60
C GLN A 31 6.86 -0.72 -4.17
N LYS A 32 7.96 -1.47 -4.24
CA LYS A 32 9.27 -0.95 -3.83
C LYS A 32 9.81 0.07 -4.83
N GLN A 33 9.60 -0.14 -6.14
CA GLN A 33 10.05 0.80 -7.16
C GLN A 33 9.22 2.08 -7.18
N ALA A 34 7.92 1.98 -6.93
CA ALA A 34 7.00 3.10 -6.86
C ALA A 34 7.23 3.98 -5.60
N ALA A 35 7.56 3.35 -4.46
CA ALA A 35 7.96 4.08 -3.24
C ALA A 35 9.23 4.93 -3.43
N ASN A 36 10.21 4.50 -4.26
CA ASN A 36 11.42 5.29 -4.54
C ASN A 36 11.11 6.59 -5.30
N ALA A 37 10.07 6.64 -6.14
CA ALA A 37 9.67 7.86 -6.83
C ALA A 37 8.96 8.87 -5.90
N ALA A 38 8.38 8.38 -4.80
CA ALA A 38 7.76 9.19 -3.77
C ALA A 38 8.77 9.83 -2.78
N ASP A 39 10.04 9.41 -2.79
CA ASP A 39 11.08 9.96 -1.89
C ASP A 39 11.61 11.33 -2.34
N ASP A 40 11.52 11.64 -3.63
CA ASP A 40 11.93 12.94 -4.16
C ASP A 40 10.77 13.94 -4.12
N LEU A 41 10.86 14.92 -3.22
CA LEU A 41 9.89 16.00 -3.06
C LEU A 41 10.29 17.30 -3.77
N SER A 42 11.38 17.32 -4.54
CA SER A 42 11.89 18.54 -5.19
C SER A 42 10.90 19.19 -6.17
N ALA A 43 10.04 18.39 -6.80
CA ALA A 43 8.96 18.87 -7.67
C ALA A 43 7.62 19.07 -6.95
N ALA A 44 7.51 18.70 -5.66
CA ALA A 44 6.28 18.85 -4.89
C ALA A 44 6.01 20.32 -4.59
N LYS A 45 4.79 20.76 -4.84
CA LYS A 45 4.34 22.13 -4.55
C LYS A 45 3.84 22.23 -3.10
N ASP A 46 3.87 23.45 -2.58
CA ASP A 46 3.28 23.75 -1.28
C ASP A 46 1.75 23.55 -1.32
N GLY A 47 1.20 22.89 -0.30
CA GLY A 47 -0.23 22.64 -0.22
C GLY A 47 -0.61 21.49 0.69
N THR A 48 -1.90 21.19 0.70
CA THR A 48 -2.47 20.02 1.40
C THR A 48 -2.98 19.04 0.37
N TYR A 49 -2.50 17.81 0.42
CA TYR A 49 -2.81 16.75 -0.54
C TYR A 49 -3.44 15.57 0.19
N SER A 50 -4.45 14.95 -0.42
CA SER A 50 -5.14 13.81 0.16
C SER A 50 -5.37 12.73 -0.88
N ALA A 51 -5.18 11.48 -0.47
CA ALA A 51 -5.41 10.32 -1.32
C ALA A 51 -5.96 9.16 -0.49
N VAL A 52 -6.59 8.22 -1.19
CA VAL A 52 -7.16 7.01 -0.60
C VAL A 52 -6.62 5.83 -1.40
N SER A 53 -6.07 4.83 -0.70
CA SER A 53 -5.61 3.60 -1.33
C SER A 53 -6.77 2.85 -1.98
N ARG A 54 -6.46 1.88 -2.86
CA ARG A 54 -7.43 0.87 -3.27
C ARG A 54 -8.09 0.22 -2.06
N LYS A 55 -9.35 -0.15 -2.24
CA LYS A 55 -10.17 -0.84 -1.26
C LYS A 55 -9.96 -2.35 -1.36
N ASP A 56 -9.77 -3.01 -0.23
CA ASP A 56 -9.68 -4.45 -0.05
C ASP A 56 -10.72 -4.95 0.98
N GLU A 57 -10.64 -6.23 1.36
CA GLU A 57 -11.54 -6.85 2.35
C GLU A 57 -11.47 -6.21 3.75
N MET A 58 -10.34 -5.59 4.09
CA MET A 58 -10.13 -4.87 5.34
C MET A 58 -10.50 -3.38 5.21
N GLY A 59 -10.87 -2.90 4.03
CA GLY A 59 -11.23 -1.51 3.74
C GLY A 59 -10.14 -0.78 2.95
N SER A 60 -9.83 0.46 3.29
CA SER A 60 -8.78 1.26 2.62
C SER A 60 -8.03 2.13 3.61
N GLY A 61 -6.95 2.78 3.16
CA GLY A 61 -6.24 3.81 3.92
C GLY A 61 -6.45 5.18 3.29
N ARG A 62 -6.67 6.22 4.10
CA ARG A 62 -6.74 7.62 3.67
C ARG A 62 -5.59 8.39 4.30
N ILE A 63 -4.81 9.08 3.49
CA ILE A 63 -3.76 9.98 3.97
C ILE A 63 -4.07 11.42 3.60
N THR A 64 -3.70 12.34 4.48
CA THR A 64 -3.60 13.78 4.21
C THR A 64 -2.20 14.23 4.59
N ILE A 65 -1.48 14.86 3.65
CA ILE A 65 -0.15 15.44 3.88
C ILE A 65 -0.18 16.95 3.65
N VAL A 66 0.61 17.68 4.42
CA VAL A 66 0.89 19.10 4.21
C VAL A 66 2.33 19.25 3.76
N ILE A 67 2.54 19.78 2.56
CA ILE A 67 3.88 20.06 2.02
C ILE A 67 4.13 21.56 2.08
N LYS A 68 5.32 21.93 2.55
CA LYS A 68 5.83 23.29 2.51
C LYS A 68 7.34 23.29 2.32
N ASP A 69 7.85 24.13 1.43
CA ASP A 69 9.28 24.24 1.10
C ASP A 69 9.87 22.87 0.72
N HIS A 70 9.17 22.11 -0.13
CA HIS A 70 9.51 20.75 -0.56
C HIS A 70 9.70 19.73 0.60
N LYS A 71 9.03 19.96 1.73
CA LYS A 71 9.08 19.09 2.91
C LYS A 71 7.68 18.76 3.42
N ILE A 72 7.48 17.53 3.88
CA ILE A 72 6.24 17.12 4.55
C ILE A 72 6.26 17.71 5.96
N LYS A 73 5.38 18.67 6.24
CA LYS A 73 5.27 19.33 7.55
C LYS A 73 4.30 18.63 8.49
N ALA A 74 3.32 17.95 7.93
CA ALA A 74 2.34 17.17 8.67
C ALA A 74 1.83 16.03 7.80
N ALA A 75 1.47 14.92 8.44
CA ALA A 75 0.75 13.82 7.83
C ALA A 75 -0.29 13.31 8.82
N GLN A 76 -1.45 12.93 8.32
CA GLN A 76 -2.46 12.16 9.02
C GLN A 76 -2.81 10.95 8.17
N PHE A 77 -2.85 9.78 8.78
CA PHE A 77 -3.28 8.56 8.12
C PHE A 77 -4.37 7.89 8.93
N ASP A 78 -5.53 7.67 8.30
CA ASP A 78 -6.66 6.97 8.86
C ASP A 78 -6.91 5.69 8.08
N GLY A 79 -7.19 4.58 8.77
CA GLY A 79 -7.78 3.41 8.13
C GLY A 79 -9.28 3.59 8.01
N LEU A 80 -9.86 3.20 6.88
CA LEU A 80 -11.30 3.09 6.67
C LEU A 80 -11.68 1.61 6.68
N ASN A 81 -12.80 1.26 7.32
CA ASN A 81 -13.37 -0.07 7.24
C ASN A 81 -14.04 -0.29 5.86
N PRO A 82 -14.52 -1.51 5.54
CA PRO A 82 -15.21 -1.77 4.27
C PRO A 82 -16.45 -0.90 4.02
N ASP A 83 -17.06 -0.32 5.04
CA ASP A 83 -18.19 0.60 4.91
C ASP A 83 -17.76 2.07 4.72
N GLY A 84 -16.46 2.35 4.72
CA GLY A 84 -15.89 3.69 4.57
C GLY A 84 -15.83 4.49 5.88
N VAL A 85 -16.16 3.87 7.02
CA VAL A 85 -16.06 4.48 8.35
C VAL A 85 -14.63 4.41 8.87
N VAL A 86 -14.16 5.47 9.53
CA VAL A 86 -12.82 5.51 10.12
C VAL A 86 -12.69 4.40 11.18
N LYS A 87 -11.58 3.67 11.13
CA LYS A 87 -11.17 2.71 12.16
C LYS A 87 -10.60 3.47 13.34
N ASP A 88 -11.35 3.55 14.41
CA ASP A 88 -10.98 4.24 15.65
C ASP A 88 -10.92 3.27 16.85
N GLU A 89 -11.05 3.80 18.07
CA GLU A 89 -11.06 3.03 19.32
C GLU A 89 -12.18 1.97 19.38
N THR A 90 -13.25 2.15 18.60
CA THR A 90 -14.38 1.22 18.49
C THR A 90 -14.14 0.12 17.44
N TYR A 91 -13.10 0.24 16.62
CA TYR A 91 -12.79 -0.76 15.61
C TYR A 91 -12.43 -2.11 16.25
N GLY A 92 -13.10 -3.18 15.79
CA GLY A 92 -12.99 -4.51 16.37
C GLY A 92 -13.98 -4.79 17.51
N MET A 93 -14.80 -3.81 17.90
CA MET A 93 -15.98 -4.03 18.74
C MET A 93 -17.16 -4.55 17.91
N SER A 94 -18.18 -5.05 18.58
CA SER A 94 -19.47 -5.44 17.99
C SER A 94 -20.58 -5.00 18.92
N ASP A 95 -21.51 -4.20 18.41
CA ASP A 95 -22.58 -3.56 19.21
C ASP A 95 -22.05 -2.72 20.39
N GLY A 96 -20.88 -2.09 20.21
CA GLY A 96 -20.22 -1.30 21.25
C GLY A 96 -19.47 -2.13 22.31
N GLU A 97 -19.43 -3.46 22.17
CA GLU A 97 -18.77 -4.35 23.13
C GLU A 97 -17.57 -5.10 22.51
N ILE A 98 -16.57 -5.37 23.32
CA ILE A 98 -15.45 -6.24 22.95
C ILE A 98 -15.90 -7.70 23.08
N LYS A 99 -16.53 -8.23 22.03
CA LYS A 99 -16.97 -9.65 21.99
C LYS A 99 -15.84 -10.64 21.73
N ASN A 100 -14.69 -10.15 21.23
CA ASN A 100 -13.50 -10.96 21.01
C ASN A 100 -12.23 -10.15 21.25
N GLU A 101 -11.57 -10.40 22.39
CA GLU A 101 -10.35 -9.66 22.76
C GLU A 101 -9.21 -9.80 21.74
N GLY A 102 -9.01 -10.99 21.17
CA GLY A 102 -7.91 -11.21 20.23
C GLY A 102 -8.10 -10.42 18.93
N LYS A 103 -9.32 -10.35 18.42
CA LYS A 103 -9.68 -9.51 17.26
C LYS A 103 -9.56 -8.03 17.60
N TYR A 104 -10.07 -7.61 18.76
CA TYR A 104 -9.99 -6.23 19.21
C TYR A 104 -8.53 -5.76 19.37
N LYS A 105 -7.68 -6.56 20.03
CA LYS A 105 -6.25 -6.26 20.18
C LYS A 105 -5.55 -6.08 18.83
N LYS A 106 -5.84 -6.95 17.84
CA LYS A 106 -5.30 -6.80 16.48
C LYS A 106 -5.83 -5.55 15.76
N ALA A 107 -7.12 -5.26 15.92
CA ALA A 107 -7.76 -4.07 15.37
C ALA A 107 -7.11 -2.79 15.91
N GLN A 108 -6.93 -2.70 17.23
CA GLN A 108 -6.33 -1.56 17.88
C GLN A 108 -4.82 -1.43 17.58
N LEU A 109 -4.11 -2.54 17.38
CA LEU A 109 -2.74 -2.51 16.87
C LEU A 109 -2.68 -1.83 15.49
N ALA A 110 -3.61 -2.13 14.60
CA ALA A 110 -3.68 -1.48 13.30
C ALA A 110 -4.00 0.03 13.43
N VAL A 111 -4.95 0.39 14.30
CA VAL A 111 -5.31 1.81 14.58
C VAL A 111 -4.09 2.58 15.09
N LYS A 112 -3.33 2.02 16.03
CA LYS A 112 -2.08 2.65 16.52
C LYS A 112 -1.04 2.78 15.41
N ALA A 113 -0.84 1.72 14.62
CA ALA A 113 0.13 1.72 13.53
C ALA A 113 -0.15 2.81 12.50
N HIS A 114 -1.42 3.17 12.27
CA HIS A 114 -1.76 4.25 11.35
C HIS A 114 -1.11 5.58 11.74
N LYS A 115 -1.17 5.93 13.03
CA LYS A 115 -0.50 7.12 13.56
C LYS A 115 1.01 7.00 13.43
N ASP A 116 1.56 5.85 13.82
CA ASP A 116 3.02 5.62 13.79
C ASP A 116 3.59 5.75 12.36
N PHE A 117 2.85 5.34 11.31
CA PHE A 117 3.30 5.53 9.91
C PHE A 117 3.29 6.99 9.48
N ALA A 118 2.26 7.76 9.85
CA ALA A 118 2.19 9.18 9.55
C ALA A 118 3.32 9.97 10.25
N ASP A 119 3.58 9.66 11.53
CA ASP A 119 4.68 10.26 12.28
C ASP A 119 6.04 9.94 11.64
N GLN A 120 6.27 8.68 11.27
CA GLN A 120 7.49 8.26 10.58
C GLN A 120 7.67 8.97 9.24
N LEU A 121 6.61 9.18 8.45
CA LEU A 121 6.71 9.90 7.18
C LEU A 121 7.17 11.35 7.38
N VAL A 122 6.63 12.02 8.40
CA VAL A 122 7.05 13.38 8.77
C VAL A 122 8.50 13.39 9.28
N GLU A 123 8.92 12.39 10.05
CA GLU A 123 10.29 12.32 10.56
C GLU A 123 11.31 12.02 9.45
N ARG A 124 11.01 11.03 8.61
CA ARG A 124 11.94 10.48 7.61
C ARG A 124 11.96 11.28 6.31
N GLN A 125 10.89 12.01 6.00
CA GLN A 125 10.71 12.77 4.75
C GLN A 125 10.78 11.92 3.46
N LYS A 126 10.83 10.60 3.60
CA LYS A 126 10.92 9.63 2.51
C LYS A 126 10.02 8.47 2.81
N LEU A 127 9.21 8.09 1.83
CA LEU A 127 8.24 7.02 1.97
C LEU A 127 8.94 5.66 2.11
N SER A 128 10.07 5.46 1.42
CA SER A 128 10.83 4.20 1.48
C SER A 128 11.53 3.95 2.82
N GLU A 129 11.69 4.99 3.65
CA GLU A 129 12.30 4.92 4.98
C GLU A 129 11.27 4.78 6.12
N VAL A 130 9.98 4.65 5.80
CA VAL A 130 8.95 4.30 6.79
C VAL A 130 8.99 2.80 7.06
N ASP A 131 9.18 2.43 8.32
CA ASP A 131 9.28 1.03 8.72
C ASP A 131 7.90 0.38 8.85
N ALA A 132 7.78 -0.84 8.33
CA ALA A 132 6.62 -1.68 8.55
C ALA A 132 6.54 -2.13 10.02
N ILE A 133 5.35 -2.06 10.60
CA ILE A 133 5.09 -2.50 11.99
C ILE A 133 4.56 -3.94 11.98
N ALA A 134 5.15 -4.80 12.81
CA ALA A 134 4.73 -6.19 12.94
C ALA A 134 3.24 -6.30 13.31
N GLY A 135 2.48 -7.08 12.54
CA GLY A 135 1.02 -7.21 12.71
C GLY A 135 0.18 -6.15 11.98
N ALA A 136 0.81 -5.15 11.34
CA ALA A 136 0.12 -4.07 10.61
C ALA A 136 0.40 -4.09 9.10
N THR A 137 0.71 -5.25 8.51
CA THR A 137 1.11 -5.36 7.09
C THR A 137 0.07 -4.79 6.12
N VAL A 138 -1.22 -5.04 6.35
CA VAL A 138 -2.30 -4.52 5.48
C VAL A 138 -2.34 -2.98 5.57
N SER A 139 -2.35 -2.44 6.78
CA SER A 139 -2.30 -0.99 7.02
C SER A 139 -1.07 -0.34 6.40
N TYR A 140 0.10 -1.00 6.46
CA TYR A 140 1.32 -0.50 5.85
C TYR A 140 1.21 -0.39 4.33
N ASN A 141 0.68 -1.43 3.66
CA ASN A 141 0.51 -1.41 2.21
C ASN A 141 -0.48 -0.32 1.78
N GLN A 142 -1.59 -0.16 2.52
CA GLN A 142 -2.57 0.90 2.28
C GLN A 142 -1.97 2.29 2.51
N PHE A 143 -1.14 2.44 3.54
CA PHE A 143 -0.39 3.67 3.80
C PHE A 143 0.55 4.02 2.65
N VAL A 144 1.39 3.07 2.20
CA VAL A 144 2.36 3.30 1.12
C VAL A 144 1.66 3.73 -0.16
N GLU A 145 0.58 3.03 -0.53
CA GLU A 145 -0.18 3.36 -1.75
C GLU A 145 -0.81 4.75 -1.66
N ALA A 146 -1.51 5.07 -0.57
CA ALA A 146 -2.12 6.39 -0.39
C ALA A 146 -1.07 7.51 -0.31
N ALA A 147 0.04 7.30 0.39
CA ALA A 147 1.11 8.28 0.51
C ALA A 147 1.77 8.58 -0.83
N GLN A 148 2.03 7.55 -1.63
CA GLN A 148 2.55 7.70 -2.97
C GLN A 148 1.60 8.55 -3.83
N ASP A 149 0.31 8.22 -3.85
CA ASP A 149 -0.68 8.97 -4.64
C ASP A 149 -0.78 10.44 -4.20
N ALA A 150 -0.73 10.72 -2.90
CA ALA A 150 -0.76 12.10 -2.39
C ALA A 150 0.50 12.88 -2.79
N ILE A 151 1.68 12.24 -2.76
CA ILE A 151 2.95 12.85 -3.19
C ILE A 151 2.94 13.08 -4.71
N GLU A 152 2.44 12.13 -5.50
CA GLU A 152 2.31 12.29 -6.96
C GLU A 152 1.36 13.44 -7.32
N GLN A 153 0.24 13.59 -6.61
CA GLN A 153 -0.66 14.72 -6.77
C GLN A 153 0.03 16.06 -6.48
N SER A 154 0.93 16.10 -5.50
CA SER A 154 1.66 17.34 -5.15
C SER A 154 2.61 17.84 -6.23
N LYS A 155 3.02 16.96 -7.16
CA LYS A 155 3.94 17.27 -8.26
C LYS A 155 3.23 17.78 -9.52
N LYS A 156 1.89 17.73 -9.56
CA LYS A 156 1.08 18.17 -10.70
C LYS A 156 0.86 19.67 -10.65
#